data_AF-A0AAN7Q776-F1
#
_entry.id   AF-A0AAN7Q776-F1
#
_cell.length_a   1.000
_cell.length_b   1.000
_cell.length_c   1.000
_cell.angle_alpha   90.00
_cell.angle_beta   90.00
_cell.angle_gamma   90.00
#
_symmetry.space_group_name_H-M   'P 1'
#
loop_
_entity.id
_entity.type
_entity.pdbx_description
1 polymer ?
#
loop_
_entity_poly.entity_id
_entity_poly.type
_entity_poly.pdbx_seq_one_letter_code
_entity_poly.pdbx_strand_id
1 'polypeptide(L)'
;MHQLDQGERLRSFVYDAIESPHATVASITIYPDDYPPPLRPVVDDFRRAVQAFLQDLQGIAAATGRADERSAGGLENRTVSAACGLDLSAKASAQAQAVGSETHTAEVIESENDVAQEAVHGHGTEPETASTTTSPSVDSARTPALLSPALLAEVQPKTKASTEKIESDMEENVLRLFPTKAQYHDFASLLACAKELGAEKVGVFKVVLPEDMPQDFDVVDSDDCPVSVFAATKKTEGVFQLSRQPQRASLRMVPDPAETRTAQALEQFEAALEKESGLDGVVYCTDYDAKTPPDRHDLGLPEQSPIWRLPSNELDRTAKYVPGLHHPFGYKSDAHFGAPFALHKEDCDLVSLNVLYYGCKVWTVVAPRHASLVEQEHKSIWKHRHTCAQSLRHCSTWVLPRTLAEWGASAVTLRQHSNEVVVVLPGAYHQGFCVGSTLGEAVNYAPAG
;
A
#
# COMPACT_ATOMS: atom_id res chain seq x y z
N MET A 1 8.06 25.71 13.15
CA MET A 1 7.52 25.84 11.77
C MET A 1 7.71 24.50 11.09
N HIS A 2 6.67 23.66 11.13
CA HIS A 2 6.74 22.27 10.66
C HIS A 2 6.77 22.22 9.12
N GLN A 3 7.81 21.59 8.57
CA GLN A 3 7.80 21.07 7.21
C GLN A 3 6.94 19.79 7.23
N LEU A 4 5.71 19.90 6.74
CA LEU A 4 4.90 18.74 6.35
C LEU A 4 5.53 18.10 5.11
N ASP A 5 5.58 16.78 5.13
CA ASP A 5 6.06 15.91 4.06
C ASP A 5 5.33 16.22 2.73
N GLN A 6 6.07 16.17 1.61
CA GLN A 6 5.53 16.44 0.27
C GLN A 6 4.42 15.45 -0.10
N GLY A 7 4.47 14.21 0.43
CA GLY A 7 3.42 13.20 0.27
C GLY A 7 2.09 13.56 0.95
N GLU A 8 2.14 14.13 2.16
CA GLU A 8 0.94 14.62 2.86
C GLU A 8 0.36 15.88 2.22
N ARG A 9 1.22 16.78 1.70
CA ARG A 9 0.78 17.98 0.97
C ARG A 9 0.08 17.64 -0.34
N LEU A 10 0.55 16.65 -1.09
CA LEU A 10 -0.10 16.21 -2.34
C LEU A 10 -1.42 15.49 -2.09
N ARG A 11 -1.53 14.72 -1.00
CA ARG A 11 -2.80 14.17 -0.54
C ARG A 11 -3.78 15.31 -0.24
N SER A 12 -3.42 16.27 0.62
CA SER A 12 -4.27 17.43 0.95
C SER A 12 -4.74 18.22 -0.30
N PHE A 13 -3.87 18.39 -1.30
CA PHE A 13 -4.17 19.22 -2.47
C PHE A 13 -5.16 18.58 -3.46
N VAL A 14 -5.15 17.25 -3.58
CA VAL A 14 -6.18 16.52 -4.35
C VAL A 14 -7.51 16.50 -3.59
N TYR A 15 -7.48 16.53 -2.25
CA TYR A 15 -8.67 16.51 -1.39
C TYR A 15 -9.40 17.86 -1.29
N ASP A 16 -8.70 19.00 -1.25
CA ASP A 16 -9.35 20.33 -1.17
C ASP A 16 -10.19 20.68 -2.42
N ALA A 17 -9.87 20.12 -3.58
CA ALA A 17 -10.63 20.31 -4.82
C ALA A 17 -11.98 19.57 -4.83
N ILE A 18 -12.15 18.56 -3.96
CA ILE A 18 -13.34 17.72 -3.88
C ILE A 18 -14.32 18.25 -2.81
N GLU A 19 -13.88 19.07 -1.86
CA GLU A 19 -14.68 19.49 -0.70
C GLU A 19 -15.32 20.89 -0.76
N SER A 20 -15.21 21.66 -1.86
CA SER A 20 -15.83 22.99 -1.92
C SER A 20 -17.17 23.03 -2.70
N PRO A 21 -18.33 23.14 -2.04
CA PRO A 21 -19.65 23.21 -2.69
C PRO A 21 -19.94 24.57 -3.38
N HIS A 22 -18.96 25.48 -3.46
CA HIS A 22 -19.12 26.81 -4.07
C HIS A 22 -18.11 27.18 -5.16
N ALA A 23 -17.30 26.23 -5.64
CA ALA A 23 -16.44 26.49 -6.79
C ALA A 23 -17.29 26.61 -8.07
N THR A 24 -17.69 27.83 -8.41
CA THR A 24 -18.29 28.14 -9.72
C THR A 24 -17.20 28.01 -10.79
N VAL A 25 -17.56 27.37 -11.91
CA VAL A 25 -16.69 26.96 -13.04
C VAL A 25 -15.99 28.14 -13.77
N ALA A 26 -16.01 29.36 -13.23
CA ALA A 26 -15.57 30.58 -13.89
C ALA A 26 -14.21 31.15 -13.44
N SER A 27 -13.46 30.50 -12.56
CA SER A 27 -12.14 31.03 -12.13
C SER A 27 -11.00 30.01 -12.10
N ILE A 28 -11.03 29.00 -12.98
CA ILE A 28 -9.81 28.23 -13.28
C ILE A 28 -9.14 28.90 -14.48
N THR A 29 -8.41 29.98 -14.22
CA THR A 29 -7.47 30.55 -15.20
C THR A 29 -6.11 29.96 -14.90
N ILE A 30 -5.68 28.99 -15.72
CA ILE A 30 -4.28 28.54 -15.77
C ILE A 30 -3.88 28.56 -17.24
N TYR A 31 -3.11 29.57 -17.66
CA TYR A 31 -2.06 29.56 -18.70
C TYR A 31 -1.28 30.89 -18.57
N PRO A 32 0.04 30.97 -18.85
CA PRO A 32 0.81 30.24 -19.90
C PRO A 32 2.19 29.71 -19.38
N ASP A 33 3.11 29.05 -20.10
CA ASP A 33 3.48 28.96 -21.52
C ASP A 33 3.95 27.52 -21.89
N ASP A 34 3.90 27.22 -23.19
CA ASP A 34 4.25 25.98 -23.90
C ASP A 34 3.20 24.85 -23.88
N TYR A 35 2.67 24.60 -25.09
CA TYR A 35 1.76 23.55 -25.58
C TYR A 35 0.36 24.02 -26.00
N PRO A 36 -0.10 23.59 -27.20
CA PRO A 36 -1.28 24.14 -27.86
C PRO A 36 -2.58 23.70 -27.15
N PRO A 37 -3.66 24.49 -27.26
CA PRO A 37 -4.90 24.21 -26.56
C PRO A 37 -5.53 22.89 -27.04
N PRO A 38 -6.11 22.07 -26.14
CA PRO A 38 -6.76 20.82 -26.51
C PRO A 38 -7.98 21.07 -27.39
N LEU A 39 -8.24 20.14 -28.29
CA LEU A 39 -9.38 20.17 -29.21
C LEU A 39 -10.70 20.22 -28.42
N ARG A 40 -11.58 21.17 -28.78
CA ARG A 40 -12.91 21.40 -28.18
C ARG A 40 -13.77 20.14 -27.87
N PRO A 41 -13.71 19.03 -28.64
CA PRO A 41 -14.51 17.84 -28.35
C PRO A 41 -14.24 17.21 -26.97
N VAL A 42 -12.99 17.24 -26.49
CA VAL A 42 -12.58 16.60 -25.23
C VAL A 42 -13.13 17.35 -24.00
N VAL A 43 -13.22 18.67 -24.10
CA VAL A 43 -13.78 19.52 -23.03
C VAL A 43 -15.30 19.35 -22.93
N ASP A 44 -15.97 19.13 -24.07
CA ASP A 44 -17.41 18.94 -24.11
C ASP A 44 -17.83 17.55 -23.63
N ASP A 45 -17.01 16.50 -23.87
CA ASP A 45 -17.25 15.16 -23.32
C ASP A 45 -17.08 15.10 -21.81
N PHE A 46 -16.03 15.74 -21.28
CA PHE A 46 -15.83 15.84 -19.83
C PHE A 46 -16.96 16.63 -19.16
N ARG A 47 -17.41 17.74 -19.77
CA ARG A 47 -18.53 18.54 -19.27
C ARG A 47 -19.84 17.75 -19.27
N ARG A 48 -20.08 16.91 -20.29
CA ARG A 48 -21.25 16.02 -20.36
C ARG A 48 -21.22 14.95 -19.27
N ALA A 49 -20.08 14.31 -19.04
CA ALA A 49 -19.94 13.27 -18.02
C ALA A 49 -20.16 13.81 -16.60
N VAL A 50 -19.63 15.01 -16.30
CA VAL A 50 -19.84 15.68 -15.01
C VAL A 50 -21.31 16.12 -14.83
N GLN A 51 -21.97 16.61 -15.89
CA GLN A 51 -23.39 16.96 -15.82
C GLN A 51 -24.29 15.73 -15.61
N ALA A 52 -24.00 14.59 -16.24
CA ALA A 52 -24.74 13.36 -16.03
C ALA A 52 -24.63 12.87 -14.58
N PHE A 53 -23.42 12.89 -14.01
CA PHE A 53 -23.18 12.53 -12.61
C PHE A 53 -23.92 13.44 -11.62
N LEU A 54 -23.96 14.76 -11.88
CA LEU A 54 -24.69 15.70 -11.03
C LEU A 54 -26.22 15.53 -11.15
N GLN A 55 -26.74 15.15 -12.32
CA GLN A 55 -28.16 14.84 -12.50
C GLN A 55 -28.57 13.55 -11.76
N ASP A 56 -27.70 12.54 -11.74
CA ASP A 56 -27.94 11.30 -10.98
C ASP A 56 -28.00 11.58 -9.46
N LEU A 57 -27.12 12.44 -8.95
CA LEU A 57 -27.15 12.85 -7.54
C LEU A 57 -28.42 13.63 -7.18
N GLN A 58 -28.93 14.47 -8.10
CA GLN A 58 -30.21 15.17 -7.90
C GLN A 58 -31.42 14.22 -8.01
N GLY A 59 -31.35 13.21 -8.87
CA GLY A 59 -32.36 12.15 -8.97
C GLY A 59 -32.46 11.31 -7.69
N ILE A 60 -31.31 11.00 -7.08
CA ILE A 60 -31.23 10.27 -5.81
C ILE A 60 -31.83 11.11 -4.66
N ALA A 61 -31.57 12.42 -4.62
CA ALA A 61 -32.17 13.32 -3.63
C ALA A 61 -33.70 13.51 -3.79
N ALA A 62 -34.21 13.45 -5.03
CA ALA A 62 -35.65 13.52 -5.29
C ALA A 62 -36.39 12.20 -4.98
N ALA A 63 -35.69 11.06 -5.11
CA ALA A 63 -36.22 9.74 -4.76
C ALA A 63 -36.33 9.54 -3.23
N THR A 64 -35.37 10.07 -2.46
CA THR A 64 -35.42 10.06 -0.99
C THR A 64 -36.45 11.02 -0.44
N GLY A 65 -36.69 12.17 -1.09
CA GLY A 65 -37.75 13.12 -0.70
C GLY A 65 -39.19 12.65 -0.96
N ARG A 66 -39.41 11.65 -1.85
CA ARG A 66 -40.76 11.08 -2.12
C ARG A 66 -41.15 9.91 -1.22
N ALA A 67 -40.20 9.35 -0.46
CA ALA A 67 -40.48 8.25 0.47
C ALA A 67 -41.10 8.75 1.79
N ASP A 68 -40.91 10.02 2.16
CA ASP A 68 -41.37 10.60 3.44
C ASP A 68 -42.76 11.28 3.38
N GLU A 69 -43.41 11.38 2.22
CA GLU A 69 -44.75 12.01 2.08
C GLU A 69 -45.93 11.01 2.01
N ARG A 70 -45.69 9.71 2.23
CA ARG A 70 -46.76 8.68 2.25
C ARG A 70 -46.89 7.96 3.59
N SER A 71 -46.81 8.66 4.71
CA SER A 71 -47.36 8.19 5.99
C SER A 71 -47.58 9.33 6.99
N ALA A 72 -48.49 10.25 6.68
CA ALA A 72 -49.00 11.20 7.66
C ALA A 72 -50.53 11.22 7.60
N GLY A 73 -51.17 10.44 8.47
CA GLY A 73 -52.63 10.37 8.56
C GLY A 73 -53.09 9.67 9.84
N GLY A 74 -53.20 10.44 10.93
CA GLY A 74 -54.13 10.24 12.04
C GLY A 74 -53.90 9.07 13.01
N LEU A 75 -53.64 9.34 14.29
CA LEU A 75 -54.67 9.34 15.34
C LEU A 75 -54.08 9.63 16.74
N GLU A 76 -54.96 10.16 17.57
CA GLU A 76 -54.88 10.71 18.93
C GLU A 76 -54.36 9.82 20.09
N ASN A 77 -53.88 10.51 21.13
CA ASN A 77 -54.00 10.27 22.59
C ASN A 77 -54.19 8.83 23.12
N ARG A 78 -53.26 8.40 24.00
CA ARG A 78 -53.57 7.84 25.34
C ARG A 78 -52.34 7.67 26.23
N THR A 79 -52.42 8.23 27.43
CA THR A 79 -51.62 7.98 28.64
C THR A 79 -52.01 6.65 29.30
N VAL A 80 -51.03 5.84 29.78
CA VAL A 80 -51.07 5.08 31.07
C VAL A 80 -49.62 4.74 31.51
N SER A 81 -49.37 4.89 32.80
CA SER A 81 -48.12 4.69 33.57
C SER A 81 -48.03 3.28 34.22
N ALA A 82 -46.81 2.78 34.46
CA ALA A 82 -46.32 2.06 35.68
C ALA A 82 -45.06 1.23 35.31
N ALA A 83 -43.84 1.49 35.80
CA ALA A 83 -43.28 1.38 37.17
C ALA A 83 -42.59 0.03 37.48
N CYS A 84 -41.26 0.03 37.43
CA CYS A 84 -40.25 -0.68 38.26
C CYS A 84 -38.91 -0.52 37.53
N GLY A 85 -37.86 0.14 38.03
CA GLY A 85 -37.38 0.18 39.40
C GLY A 85 -36.08 -0.64 39.43
N LEU A 86 -34.94 0.03 39.30
CA LEU A 86 -33.71 -0.21 40.08
C LEU A 86 -32.67 0.87 39.72
N ASP A 87 -32.46 1.73 40.70
CA ASP A 87 -31.51 2.82 40.81
C ASP A 87 -30.27 2.28 41.54
N LEU A 88 -29.06 2.61 41.06
CA LEU A 88 -27.86 2.69 41.90
C LEU A 88 -26.89 3.71 41.29
N SER A 89 -27.06 4.96 41.70
CA SER A 89 -25.99 5.96 41.70
C SER A 89 -25.35 6.11 43.10
N ALA A 90 -24.04 6.40 43.07
CA ALA A 90 -23.26 7.17 44.03
C ALA A 90 -22.79 6.56 45.38
N LYS A 91 -21.45 6.61 45.56
CA LYS A 91 -20.72 7.36 46.62
C LYS A 91 -19.20 7.30 46.28
N ALA A 92 -18.52 8.42 45.97
CA ALA A 92 -17.93 9.44 46.88
C ALA A 92 -16.69 8.92 47.63
N SER A 93 -15.65 9.66 48.01
CA SER A 93 -14.95 10.90 47.61
C SER A 93 -13.79 11.06 48.64
N ALA A 94 -12.66 11.65 48.22
CA ALA A 94 -11.61 12.31 49.03
C ALA A 94 -10.71 11.49 49.99
N GLN A 95 -9.38 11.64 49.88
CA GLN A 95 -8.57 12.56 50.71
C GLN A 95 -7.09 12.63 50.26
N ALA A 96 -6.40 13.68 50.71
CA ALA A 96 -5.14 14.22 50.19
C ALA A 96 -3.94 14.09 51.16
N GLN A 97 -2.75 14.43 50.61
CA GLN A 97 -1.51 14.93 51.24
C GLN A 97 -0.56 13.96 51.99
N ALA A 98 0.71 13.88 51.54
CA ALA A 98 1.91 14.48 52.17
C ALA A 98 3.21 13.82 51.61
N VAL A 99 4.11 14.55 50.93
CA VAL A 99 5.39 15.16 51.42
C VAL A 99 6.60 14.21 51.50
N GLY A 100 7.74 14.64 50.92
CA GLY A 100 9.12 14.19 51.21
C GLY A 100 9.84 13.70 49.94
N SER A 101 10.48 14.54 49.12
CA SER A 101 11.84 15.09 49.26
C SER A 101 12.89 14.06 49.70
N GLU A 102 13.82 13.70 48.81
CA GLU A 102 15.25 13.70 49.10
C GLU A 102 16.08 13.63 47.82
N THR A 103 16.93 14.64 47.69
CA THR A 103 18.05 14.79 46.78
C THR A 103 19.25 14.01 47.31
N HIS A 104 20.01 13.32 46.47
CA HIS A 104 21.45 13.16 46.71
C HIS A 104 22.27 13.29 45.41
N THR A 105 23.24 14.17 45.51
CA THR A 105 24.28 14.55 44.55
C THR A 105 25.48 13.59 44.56
N ALA A 106 26.02 13.34 43.37
CA ALA A 106 27.43 13.26 42.95
C ALA A 106 28.51 12.60 43.84
N GLU A 107 29.25 11.66 43.22
CA GLU A 107 30.71 11.38 43.36
C GLU A 107 31.06 10.57 42.08
N VAL A 108 31.76 11.07 41.06
CA VAL A 108 33.22 11.33 40.91
C VAL A 108 34.10 10.23 41.49
N ILE A 109 34.61 9.37 40.60
CA ILE A 109 35.88 8.66 40.78
C ILE A 109 36.67 8.80 39.48
N GLU A 110 37.74 9.59 39.54
CA GLU A 110 38.85 9.58 38.59
C GLU A 110 39.79 8.42 38.89
N SER A 111 40.43 7.88 37.86
CA SER A 111 41.76 7.28 37.99
C SER A 111 42.55 7.50 36.70
N GLU A 112 43.62 8.29 36.84
CA GLU A 112 44.65 8.62 35.85
C GLU A 112 45.73 7.52 35.67
N ASN A 113 46.67 7.83 34.76
CA ASN A 113 48.01 7.28 34.47
C ASN A 113 48.10 6.39 33.23
N ASP A 114 49.06 6.55 32.30
CA ASP A 114 50.09 7.57 32.06
C ASP A 114 50.75 7.29 30.69
N VAL A 115 51.10 8.37 29.99
CA VAL A 115 52.26 8.69 29.12
C VAL A 115 53.04 7.61 28.32
N ALA A 116 53.21 7.86 27.00
CA ALA A 116 54.49 8.07 26.24
C ALA A 116 54.18 8.12 24.71
N GLN A 117 54.28 9.23 23.96
CA GLN A 117 55.40 10.03 23.43
C GLN A 117 56.29 9.42 22.31
N GLU A 118 56.60 10.29 21.33
CA GLU A 118 57.55 10.26 20.19
C GLU A 118 57.06 9.58 18.88
N ALA A 119 56.92 10.19 17.69
CA ALA A 119 57.55 11.29 16.91
C ALA A 119 58.67 10.85 15.93
N VAL A 120 58.61 11.42 14.70
CA VAL A 120 59.72 11.80 13.77
C VAL A 120 60.00 10.96 12.49
N HIS A 121 59.71 11.61 11.34
CA HIS A 121 60.38 11.66 10.00
C HIS A 121 60.47 10.38 9.13
N GLY A 122 60.45 10.41 7.79
CA GLY A 122 60.47 11.47 6.79
C GLY A 122 60.93 10.89 5.42
N HIS A 123 60.67 11.64 4.33
CA HIS A 123 61.16 11.47 2.93
C HIS A 123 60.56 10.28 2.13
N GLY A 124 60.02 10.41 0.92
CA GLY A 124 60.11 11.44 -0.12
C GLY A 124 61.00 10.96 -1.26
N THR A 125 60.43 10.64 -2.43
CA THR A 125 60.93 10.93 -3.80
C THR A 125 60.13 10.19 -4.89
N GLU A 126 59.58 10.94 -5.85
CA GLU A 126 59.38 10.51 -7.25
C GLU A 126 60.75 10.51 -7.99
N PRO A 127 60.86 10.01 -9.25
CA PRO A 127 60.53 10.88 -10.39
C PRO A 127 59.95 10.20 -11.65
N GLU A 128 59.12 10.99 -12.33
CA GLU A 128 59.02 11.32 -13.78
C GLU A 128 59.30 10.33 -14.93
N THR A 129 58.47 10.51 -15.98
CA THR A 129 58.72 10.64 -17.45
C THR A 129 57.76 9.74 -18.26
N ALA A 130 57.16 10.11 -19.40
CA ALA A 130 57.08 11.34 -20.18
C ALA A 130 55.82 11.25 -21.08
N SER A 131 55.33 12.40 -21.50
CA SER A 131 54.21 12.63 -22.41
C SER A 131 54.61 12.52 -23.89
N THR A 132 53.70 12.09 -24.76
CA THR A 132 53.53 12.73 -26.08
C THR A 132 52.14 12.49 -26.67
N THR A 133 51.53 13.61 -27.05
CA THR A 133 50.28 13.83 -27.77
C THR A 133 50.40 13.54 -29.27
N THR A 134 49.32 13.08 -29.91
CA THR A 134 48.93 13.51 -31.27
C THR A 134 47.41 13.35 -31.44
N SER A 135 46.82 14.35 -32.09
CA SER A 135 45.37 14.55 -32.31
C SER A 135 45.01 14.32 -33.81
N PRO A 136 43.81 14.68 -34.36
CA PRO A 136 43.04 13.82 -35.26
C PRO A 136 42.88 14.34 -36.73
N SER A 137 42.23 13.55 -37.61
CA SER A 137 41.68 13.97 -38.93
C SER A 137 40.48 13.05 -39.25
N VAL A 138 39.21 13.46 -39.32
CA VAL A 138 38.51 14.32 -40.31
C VAL A 138 38.77 13.84 -41.76
N ASP A 139 37.83 13.17 -42.43
CA ASP A 139 36.75 13.82 -43.22
C ASP A 139 35.90 12.85 -44.08
N SER A 140 34.75 13.38 -44.52
CA SER A 140 34.00 13.09 -45.76
C SER A 140 32.78 12.14 -45.75
N ALA A 141 31.63 12.81 -45.54
CA ALA A 141 30.32 12.70 -46.21
C ALA A 141 30.09 11.68 -47.35
N ARG A 142 28.91 11.04 -47.28
CA ARG A 142 28.02 10.79 -48.44
C ARG A 142 26.55 10.70 -48.01
N THR A 143 25.74 11.62 -48.51
CA THR A 143 24.27 11.66 -48.42
C THR A 143 23.63 10.89 -49.60
N PRO A 144 22.29 10.69 -49.67
CA PRO A 144 21.67 9.37 -49.62
C PRO A 144 21.09 8.91 -50.97
N ALA A 145 21.03 7.60 -51.18
CA ALA A 145 20.30 7.02 -52.31
C ALA A 145 18.83 6.78 -51.92
N LEU A 146 17.94 7.38 -52.70
CA LEU A 146 16.49 7.22 -52.68
C LEU A 146 16.11 5.75 -52.95
N LEU A 147 15.39 5.13 -52.00
CA LEU A 147 14.67 3.87 -52.24
C LEU A 147 13.16 4.15 -52.31
N SER A 148 12.55 3.54 -53.32
CA SER A 148 11.21 3.73 -53.85
C SER A 148 10.06 3.30 -52.90
N PRO A 149 8.85 3.87 -53.06
CA PRO A 149 7.71 3.67 -52.15
C PRO A 149 6.94 2.40 -52.50
N ALA A 150 7.39 1.25 -51.99
CA ALA A 150 6.63 0.01 -52.03
C ALA A 150 7.08 -0.94 -50.91
N LEU A 151 6.81 -0.59 -49.65
CA LEU A 151 6.85 -1.49 -48.48
C LEU A 151 6.24 -0.79 -47.26
N LEU A 152 4.97 -0.40 -47.38
CA LEU A 152 4.10 -0.06 -46.25
C LEU A 152 2.92 -1.02 -46.31
N ALA A 153 3.16 -2.23 -45.81
CA ALA A 153 2.12 -3.18 -45.47
C ALA A 153 2.51 -3.82 -44.13
N GLU A 154 1.94 -3.26 -43.07
CA GLU A 154 1.56 -3.91 -41.80
C GLU A 154 2.43 -5.09 -41.34
N VAL A 155 3.47 -4.78 -40.57
CA VAL A 155 3.96 -5.71 -39.54
C VAL A 155 3.25 -5.33 -38.24
N GLN A 156 2.01 -5.80 -38.07
CA GLN A 156 1.49 -5.99 -36.72
C GLN A 156 2.17 -7.23 -36.13
N PRO A 157 2.78 -7.17 -34.94
CA PRO A 157 3.21 -8.38 -34.27
C PRO A 157 1.94 -9.14 -33.87
N LYS A 158 1.60 -10.18 -34.62
CA LYS A 158 0.66 -11.21 -34.18
C LYS A 158 1.34 -11.94 -33.02
N THR A 159 1.07 -11.51 -31.79
CA THR A 159 1.27 -12.34 -30.60
C THR A 159 0.43 -13.59 -30.79
N LYS A 160 1.08 -14.72 -31.11
CA LYS A 160 0.47 -16.03 -30.90
C LYS A 160 0.25 -16.14 -29.40
N ALA A 161 -0.98 -15.93 -28.93
CA ALA A 161 -1.38 -16.41 -27.62
C ALA A 161 -0.99 -17.89 -27.53
N SER A 162 -0.13 -18.26 -26.58
CA SER A 162 0.16 -19.67 -26.37
C SER A 162 -1.13 -20.33 -25.93
N THR A 163 -1.65 -21.24 -26.74
CA THR A 163 -2.79 -22.11 -26.42
C THR A 163 -2.49 -23.12 -25.31
N GLU A 164 -1.34 -23.00 -24.65
CA GLU A 164 -0.92 -23.86 -23.55
C GLU A 164 -1.60 -23.40 -22.27
N LYS A 165 -2.27 -24.36 -21.61
CA LYS A 165 -2.93 -24.16 -20.32
C LYS A 165 -1.90 -23.71 -19.29
N ILE A 166 -2.22 -22.64 -18.55
CA ILE A 166 -1.42 -22.20 -17.40
C ILE A 166 -1.57 -23.24 -16.29
N GLU A 167 -0.44 -23.72 -15.76
CA GLU A 167 -0.44 -24.66 -14.64
C GLU A 167 -0.94 -23.95 -13.36
N SER A 168 -1.71 -24.68 -12.56
CA SER A 168 -2.37 -24.12 -11.38
C SER A 168 -2.64 -25.18 -10.32
N ASP A 169 -2.62 -24.77 -9.05
CA ASP A 169 -3.09 -25.57 -7.92
C ASP A 169 -3.87 -24.70 -6.90
N MET A 170 -4.17 -25.30 -5.74
CA MET A 170 -4.81 -24.61 -4.62
C MET A 170 -3.96 -24.75 -3.37
N GLU A 171 -3.68 -23.63 -2.70
CA GLU A 171 -3.02 -23.59 -1.40
C GLU A 171 -3.85 -22.72 -0.46
N GLU A 172 -4.20 -23.25 0.72
CA GLU A 172 -5.00 -22.51 1.72
C GLU A 172 -6.34 -21.96 1.17
N ASN A 173 -6.92 -22.68 0.20
CA ASN A 173 -8.11 -22.30 -0.57
C ASN A 173 -7.92 -21.07 -1.48
N VAL A 174 -6.68 -20.74 -1.82
CA VAL A 174 -6.30 -19.68 -2.75
C VAL A 174 -5.69 -20.31 -4.00
N LEU A 175 -6.13 -19.85 -5.17
CA LEU A 175 -5.61 -20.27 -6.46
C LEU A 175 -4.15 -19.83 -6.59
N ARG A 176 -3.26 -20.72 -7.01
CA ARG A 176 -1.91 -20.37 -7.45
C ARG A 176 -1.72 -20.69 -8.92
N LEU A 177 -1.08 -19.79 -9.63
CA LEU A 177 -0.71 -19.96 -11.04
C LEU A 177 0.81 -20.08 -11.18
N PHE A 178 1.25 -20.97 -12.07
CA PHE A 178 2.64 -21.24 -12.39
C PHE A 178 2.87 -20.94 -13.88
N PRO A 179 2.88 -19.65 -14.29
CA PRO A 179 3.06 -19.28 -15.68
C PRO A 179 4.52 -19.45 -16.12
N THR A 180 4.72 -19.64 -17.42
CA THR A 180 6.00 -19.32 -18.08
C THR A 180 6.19 -17.80 -18.16
N LYS A 181 7.41 -17.33 -18.39
CA LYS A 181 7.68 -15.89 -18.62
C LYS A 181 6.82 -15.26 -19.70
N ALA A 182 6.58 -15.99 -20.80
CA ALA A 182 5.73 -15.51 -21.89
C ALA A 182 4.27 -15.34 -21.44
N GLN A 183 3.73 -16.31 -20.68
CA GLN A 183 2.38 -16.22 -20.12
C GLN A 183 2.27 -15.11 -19.06
N TYR A 184 3.31 -14.93 -18.24
CA TYR A 184 3.34 -13.88 -17.22
C TYR A 184 3.36 -12.46 -17.83
N HIS A 185 4.14 -12.27 -18.90
CA HIS A 185 4.22 -10.98 -19.61
C HIS A 185 2.88 -10.58 -20.25
N ASP A 186 2.02 -11.54 -20.60
CA ASP A 186 0.61 -11.30 -20.92
C ASP A 186 -0.26 -11.35 -19.65
N PHE A 187 0.01 -10.42 -18.74
CA PHE A 187 -0.65 -10.38 -17.43
C PHE A 187 -2.17 -10.23 -17.53
N ALA A 188 -2.67 -9.58 -18.59
CA ALA A 188 -4.12 -9.46 -18.83
C ALA A 188 -4.77 -10.83 -19.04
N SER A 189 -4.16 -11.71 -19.85
CA SER A 189 -4.61 -13.09 -20.03
C SER A 189 -4.45 -13.92 -18.75
N LEU A 190 -3.37 -13.71 -17.99
CA LEU A 190 -3.16 -14.37 -16.70
C LEU A 190 -4.28 -14.02 -15.69
N LEU A 191 -4.63 -12.73 -15.61
CA LEU A 191 -5.72 -12.22 -14.78
C LEU A 191 -7.08 -12.78 -15.23
N ALA A 192 -7.33 -12.86 -16.53
CA ALA A 192 -8.55 -13.46 -17.08
C ALA A 192 -8.66 -14.95 -16.71
N CYS A 193 -7.57 -15.71 -16.86
CA CYS A 193 -7.48 -17.11 -16.45
C CYS A 193 -7.80 -17.28 -14.96
N ALA A 194 -7.21 -16.45 -14.09
CA ALA A 194 -7.48 -16.50 -12.65
C ALA A 194 -8.98 -16.26 -12.33
N LYS A 195 -9.61 -15.29 -13.01
CA LYS A 195 -11.04 -15.00 -12.85
C LYS A 195 -11.90 -16.17 -13.30
N GLU A 196 -11.62 -16.78 -14.45
CA GLU A 196 -12.32 -17.98 -14.94
C GLU A 196 -12.20 -19.16 -13.97
N LEU A 197 -11.06 -19.30 -13.31
CA LEU A 197 -10.81 -20.30 -12.27
C LEU A 197 -11.43 -19.92 -10.90
N GLY A 198 -12.13 -18.79 -10.81
CA GLY A 198 -12.94 -18.40 -9.66
C GLY A 198 -12.26 -17.49 -8.64
N ALA A 199 -11.07 -16.94 -8.95
CA ALA A 199 -10.35 -16.03 -8.03
C ALA A 199 -11.19 -14.81 -7.62
N GLU A 200 -12.09 -14.33 -8.48
CA GLU A 200 -13.00 -13.20 -8.19
C GLU A 200 -13.93 -13.45 -7.00
N LYS A 201 -14.28 -14.72 -6.73
CA LYS A 201 -15.16 -15.09 -5.61
C LYS A 201 -14.44 -14.98 -4.27
N VAL A 202 -13.12 -15.13 -4.28
CA VAL A 202 -12.24 -15.07 -3.11
C VAL A 202 -11.64 -13.67 -2.95
N GLY A 203 -11.38 -12.98 -4.06
CA GLY A 203 -10.78 -11.64 -4.09
C GLY A 203 -9.26 -11.63 -4.18
N VAL A 204 -8.61 -12.79 -4.23
CA VAL A 204 -7.16 -12.93 -4.29
C VAL A 204 -6.75 -14.22 -4.99
N PHE A 205 -5.59 -14.19 -5.65
CA PHE A 205 -4.86 -15.36 -6.11
C PHE A 205 -3.36 -15.10 -6.00
N LYS A 206 -2.55 -16.14 -6.20
CA LYS A 206 -1.10 -16.03 -6.25
C LYS A 206 -0.56 -16.38 -7.62
N VAL A 207 0.61 -15.83 -7.91
CA VAL A 207 1.43 -16.22 -9.06
C VAL A 207 2.82 -16.55 -8.52
N VAL A 208 3.32 -17.75 -8.80
CA VAL A 208 4.72 -18.08 -8.55
C VAL A 208 5.53 -17.49 -9.71
N LEU A 209 6.49 -16.63 -9.41
CA LEU A 209 7.26 -15.97 -10.46
C LEU A 209 8.13 -17.00 -11.21
N PRO A 210 8.11 -16.98 -12.56
CA PRO A 210 9.02 -17.79 -13.36
C PRO A 210 10.49 -17.53 -12.99
N GLU A 211 11.31 -18.58 -12.97
CA GLU A 211 12.75 -18.52 -12.58
C GLU A 211 13.57 -17.53 -13.42
N ASP A 212 13.15 -17.23 -14.65
CA ASP A 212 13.82 -16.34 -15.60
C ASP A 212 13.29 -14.88 -15.57
N MET A 213 12.50 -14.54 -14.55
CA MET A 213 12.11 -13.17 -14.20
C MET A 213 13.16 -12.48 -13.32
N PRO A 214 13.19 -11.12 -13.28
CA PRO A 214 14.07 -10.40 -12.35
C PRO A 214 13.83 -10.81 -10.89
N GLN A 215 14.82 -11.48 -10.29
CA GLN A 215 14.80 -11.97 -8.91
C GLN A 215 16.16 -11.75 -8.21
N ASP A 216 17.06 -10.97 -8.82
CA ASP A 216 18.37 -10.67 -8.22
C ASP A 216 18.20 -9.56 -7.20
N PHE A 217 18.18 -9.89 -5.91
CA PHE A 217 17.97 -8.95 -4.81
C PHE A 217 19.04 -9.14 -3.74
N ASP A 218 19.35 -8.06 -3.03
CA ASP A 218 20.30 -8.09 -1.93
C ASP A 218 19.57 -7.94 -0.59
N VAL A 219 19.81 -8.88 0.31
CA VAL A 219 19.35 -8.77 1.70
C VAL A 219 20.32 -7.86 2.45
N VAL A 220 20.13 -6.56 2.28
CA VAL A 220 20.98 -5.54 2.90
C VAL A 220 20.42 -5.08 4.24
N ASP A 221 21.27 -4.77 5.19
CA ASP A 221 20.87 -3.97 6.34
C ASP A 221 20.63 -2.52 5.91
N SER A 222 19.79 -1.79 6.64
CA SER A 222 19.58 -0.37 6.41
C SER A 222 19.88 0.40 7.69
N ASP A 223 20.72 1.42 7.60
CA ASP A 223 21.05 2.28 8.72
C ASP A 223 20.29 3.60 8.67
N ASP A 224 19.75 4.02 9.81
CA ASP A 224 19.04 5.28 9.97
C ASP A 224 18.03 5.53 8.81
N CYS A 225 17.16 4.56 8.54
CA CYS A 225 16.16 4.68 7.49
C CYS A 225 14.80 5.12 8.09
N PRO A 226 14.01 5.93 7.37
CA PRO A 226 12.60 6.14 7.70
C PRO A 226 11.84 4.81 7.85
N VAL A 227 11.19 4.63 8.99
CA VAL A 227 10.37 3.46 9.33
C VAL A 227 9.09 3.91 10.01
N SER A 228 8.14 3.01 10.11
CA SER A 228 6.98 3.14 10.98
C SER A 228 7.12 2.21 12.18
N VAL A 229 6.76 2.71 13.36
CA VAL A 229 6.50 1.89 14.56
C VAL A 229 5.00 1.79 14.81
N PHE A 230 4.59 0.72 15.50
CA PHE A 230 3.17 0.37 15.61
C PHE A 230 2.75 0.13 17.06
N ALA A 231 1.50 0.47 17.35
CA ALA A 231 0.82 0.02 18.56
C ALA A 231 -0.62 -0.38 18.22
N ALA A 232 -1.21 -1.26 19.03
CA ALA A 232 -2.59 -1.70 18.85
C ALA A 232 -3.47 -1.18 20.00
N THR A 233 -4.68 -0.71 19.66
CA THR A 233 -5.70 -0.34 20.65
C THR A 233 -6.98 -1.07 20.34
N LYS A 234 -7.44 -1.92 21.27
CA LYS A 234 -8.72 -2.61 21.17
C LYS A 234 -9.89 -1.62 21.14
N LYS A 235 -10.80 -1.76 20.18
CA LYS A 235 -12.02 -0.95 20.06
C LYS A 235 -13.24 -1.70 20.56
N THR A 236 -13.34 -2.96 20.18
CA THR A 236 -14.30 -3.93 20.70
C THR A 236 -13.66 -5.31 20.61
N GLU A 237 -14.34 -6.35 21.09
CA GLU A 237 -13.86 -7.72 20.96
C GLU A 237 -13.51 -8.05 19.50
N GLY A 238 -12.28 -8.51 19.28
CA GLY A 238 -11.73 -8.85 17.96
C GLY A 238 -11.58 -7.71 16.94
N VAL A 239 -11.69 -6.44 17.36
CA VAL A 239 -11.44 -5.29 16.48
C VAL A 239 -10.48 -4.31 17.14
N PHE A 240 -9.41 -3.98 16.42
CA PHE A 240 -8.32 -3.13 16.88
C PHE A 240 -8.15 -1.93 15.95
N GLN A 241 -7.58 -0.86 16.48
CA GLN A 241 -6.98 0.22 15.72
C GLN A 241 -5.48 0.08 15.81
N LEU A 242 -4.81 0.05 14.66
CA LEU A 242 -3.36 0.17 14.60
C LEU A 242 -2.99 1.66 14.57
N SER A 243 -2.14 2.09 15.50
CA SER A 243 -1.45 3.36 15.38
C SER A 243 -0.16 3.13 14.57
N ARG A 244 0.19 4.11 13.75
CA ARG A 244 1.43 4.13 12.96
C ARG A 244 2.12 5.45 13.24
N GLN A 245 3.36 5.42 13.71
CA GLN A 245 4.15 6.62 13.94
C GLN A 245 5.44 6.57 13.11
N PRO A 246 5.70 7.58 12.26
CA PRO A 246 6.96 7.68 11.56
C PRO A 246 8.13 7.88 12.53
N GLN A 247 9.22 7.17 12.29
CA GLN A 247 10.47 7.25 13.05
C GLN A 247 11.66 6.99 12.10
N ARG A 248 12.88 7.21 12.58
CA ARG A 248 14.09 6.69 11.93
C ARG A 248 14.71 5.59 12.79
N ALA A 249 15.05 4.47 12.17
CA ALA A 249 15.69 3.35 12.84
C ALA A 249 16.56 2.57 11.87
N SER A 250 17.48 1.77 12.42
CA SER A 250 18.19 0.77 11.64
C SER A 250 17.35 -0.49 11.50
N LEU A 251 17.29 -1.04 10.29
CA LEU A 251 16.69 -2.35 10.00
C LEU A 251 17.81 -3.38 9.88
N ARG A 252 17.63 -4.51 10.56
CA ARG A 252 18.54 -5.65 10.50
C ARG A 252 17.82 -6.84 9.89
N MET A 253 18.34 -7.30 8.76
CA MET A 253 17.78 -8.42 8.04
C MET A 253 18.39 -9.71 8.56
N VAL A 254 17.56 -10.65 8.98
CA VAL A 254 18.00 -11.97 9.45
C VAL A 254 17.33 -13.07 8.62
N PRO A 255 17.97 -14.24 8.48
CA PRO A 255 17.34 -15.43 7.95
C PRO A 255 15.98 -15.69 8.60
N ASP A 256 14.97 -15.98 7.77
CA ASP A 256 13.66 -16.37 8.26
C ASP A 256 13.84 -17.58 9.21
N PRO A 257 13.39 -17.50 10.47
CA PRO A 257 13.43 -18.65 11.35
C PRO A 257 12.62 -19.82 10.73
N ALA A 258 12.86 -21.03 11.24
CA ALA A 258 12.22 -22.24 10.75
C ALA A 258 10.70 -22.08 10.56
N GLU A 259 10.20 -22.72 9.50
CA GLU A 259 8.87 -22.49 8.93
C GLU A 259 7.74 -22.54 9.97
N THR A 260 7.22 -21.38 10.38
CA THR A 260 6.07 -21.27 11.27
C THR A 260 4.79 -21.43 10.46
N ARG A 261 3.90 -22.37 10.84
CA ARG A 261 2.64 -22.60 10.12
C ARG A 261 1.77 -21.34 10.14
N THR A 262 1.05 -21.07 9.04
CA THR A 262 0.18 -19.88 8.88
C THR A 262 -0.78 -19.67 10.05
N ALA A 263 -1.48 -20.73 10.49
CA ALA A 263 -2.41 -20.66 11.61
C ALA A 263 -1.72 -20.29 12.94
N GLN A 264 -0.50 -20.77 13.16
CA GLN A 264 0.29 -20.46 14.35
C GLN A 264 0.80 -19.02 14.33
N ALA A 265 1.28 -18.55 13.17
CA ALA A 265 1.67 -17.15 13.00
C ALA A 265 0.48 -16.22 13.23
N LEU A 266 -0.70 -16.56 12.66
CA LEU A 266 -1.92 -15.80 12.91
C LEU A 266 -2.25 -15.75 14.41
N GLU A 267 -2.33 -16.89 15.09
CA GLU A 267 -2.61 -16.96 16.53
C GLU A 267 -1.63 -16.12 17.37
N GLN A 268 -0.34 -16.19 17.05
CA GLN A 268 0.69 -15.37 17.70
C GLN A 268 0.46 -13.88 17.48
N PHE A 269 0.10 -13.46 16.27
CA PHE A 269 -0.21 -12.07 15.96
C PHE A 269 -1.49 -11.59 16.65
N GLU A 270 -2.55 -12.40 16.68
CA GLU A 270 -3.77 -12.08 17.43
C GLU A 270 -3.47 -11.89 18.93
N ALA A 271 -2.66 -12.77 19.51
CA ALA A 271 -2.23 -12.67 20.90
C ALA A 271 -1.34 -11.44 21.18
N ALA A 272 -0.58 -10.98 20.19
CA ALA A 272 0.19 -9.75 20.28
C ALA A 272 -0.73 -8.53 20.35
N LEU A 273 -1.77 -8.45 19.52
CA LEU A 273 -2.69 -7.32 19.50
C LEU A 273 -3.49 -7.12 20.79
N GLU A 274 -3.71 -8.19 21.55
CA GLU A 274 -4.38 -8.13 22.86
C GLU A 274 -3.48 -7.55 23.97
N LYS A 275 -2.17 -7.42 23.74
CA LYS A 275 -1.20 -6.86 24.70
C LYS A 275 -0.84 -5.44 24.30
N GLU A 276 -0.80 -4.52 25.27
CA GLU A 276 -0.43 -3.12 25.04
C GLU A 276 0.97 -2.99 24.41
N SER A 277 1.92 -3.79 24.85
CA SER A 277 3.30 -3.86 24.34
C SER A 277 3.52 -4.91 23.23
N GLY A 278 2.45 -5.49 22.67
CA GLY A 278 2.58 -6.64 21.78
C GLY A 278 3.25 -6.36 20.44
N LEU A 279 3.29 -5.09 20.02
CA LEU A 279 3.98 -4.61 18.81
C LEU A 279 5.22 -3.77 19.14
N ASP A 280 5.67 -3.76 20.40
CA ASP A 280 6.89 -3.02 20.79
C ASP A 280 8.10 -3.55 20.01
N GLY A 281 8.91 -2.65 19.48
CA GLY A 281 10.09 -2.98 18.68
C GLY A 281 9.80 -3.30 17.20
N VAL A 282 8.53 -3.50 16.82
CA VAL A 282 8.16 -3.72 15.43
C VAL A 282 8.41 -2.45 14.61
N VAL A 283 9.31 -2.55 13.64
CA VAL A 283 9.63 -1.49 12.69
C VAL A 283 9.35 -1.97 11.26
N TYR A 284 8.80 -1.08 10.45
CA TYR A 284 8.49 -1.38 9.05
C TYR A 284 8.80 -0.19 8.15
N CYS A 285 9.70 -0.37 7.20
CA CYS A 285 9.91 0.55 6.10
C CYS A 285 8.81 0.32 5.05
N THR A 286 8.01 1.36 4.82
CA THR A 286 6.82 1.33 3.95
C THR A 286 6.83 2.54 3.03
N ASP A 287 6.27 2.37 1.83
CA ASP A 287 5.99 3.47 0.89
C ASP A 287 7.24 4.21 0.39
N TYR A 288 8.36 3.49 0.21
CA TYR A 288 9.55 4.04 -0.43
C TYR A 288 9.45 3.91 -1.93
N ASP A 289 9.73 4.99 -2.66
CA ASP A 289 9.82 4.95 -4.12
C ASP A 289 10.79 3.84 -4.56
N ALA A 290 10.35 3.00 -5.49
CA ALA A 290 11.17 1.96 -6.13
C ALA A 290 11.18 2.16 -7.65
N LYS A 291 11.12 3.43 -8.08
CA LYS A 291 10.89 3.83 -9.48
C LYS A 291 12.16 3.79 -10.32
N THR A 292 13.28 4.28 -9.77
CA THR A 292 14.55 4.41 -10.48
C THR A 292 15.55 3.35 -10.01
N PRO A 293 16.54 2.96 -10.83
CA PRO A 293 17.55 1.99 -10.39
C PRO A 293 18.26 2.36 -9.08
N PRO A 294 18.61 3.64 -8.80
CA PRO A 294 19.12 4.04 -7.49
C PRO A 294 18.15 3.74 -6.34
N ASP A 295 16.88 4.12 -6.47
CA ASP A 295 15.90 3.87 -5.38
C ASP A 295 15.76 2.36 -5.08
N ARG A 296 15.80 1.55 -6.14
CA ARG A 296 15.71 0.09 -6.05
C ARG A 296 16.93 -0.51 -5.38
N HIS A 297 18.12 -0.06 -5.80
CA HIS A 297 19.40 -0.46 -5.20
C HIS A 297 19.46 -0.14 -3.70
N ASP A 298 19.03 1.05 -3.29
CA ASP A 298 19.05 1.49 -1.88
C ASP A 298 18.15 0.61 -0.98
N LEU A 299 17.12 0.00 -1.56
CA LEU A 299 16.24 -0.94 -0.86
C LEU A 299 16.73 -2.40 -0.92
N GLY A 300 17.72 -2.71 -1.78
CA GLY A 300 18.15 -4.07 -2.09
C GLY A 300 17.23 -4.80 -3.08
N LEU A 301 16.38 -4.08 -3.82
CA LEU A 301 15.46 -4.65 -4.80
C LEU A 301 16.14 -4.96 -6.13
N PRO A 302 15.60 -5.88 -6.96
CA PRO A 302 16.11 -6.12 -8.29
C PRO A 302 16.08 -4.87 -9.16
N GLU A 303 17.08 -4.70 -10.04
CA GLU A 303 17.21 -3.51 -10.91
C GLU A 303 15.94 -3.23 -11.73
N GLN A 304 15.24 -4.28 -12.13
CA GLN A 304 13.96 -4.21 -12.83
C GLN A 304 12.87 -4.88 -12.00
N SER A 305 11.68 -4.29 -11.97
CA SER A 305 10.53 -4.90 -11.29
C SER A 305 9.90 -6.00 -12.15
N PRO A 306 9.64 -7.20 -11.61
CA PRO A 306 8.85 -8.22 -12.28
C PRO A 306 7.36 -7.87 -12.29
N ILE A 307 6.91 -6.88 -11.51
CA ILE A 307 5.50 -6.43 -11.48
C ILE A 307 5.31 -5.06 -12.15
N TRP A 308 6.38 -4.42 -12.67
CA TRP A 308 6.34 -3.12 -13.32
C TRP A 308 7.50 -2.92 -14.33
N ARG A 309 7.27 -2.53 -15.58
CA ARG A 309 6.01 -2.17 -16.25
C ARG A 309 5.42 -3.37 -16.98
N LEU A 310 4.27 -3.84 -16.52
CA LEU A 310 3.52 -4.88 -17.22
C LEU A 310 2.77 -4.28 -18.42
N PRO A 311 2.77 -4.96 -19.58
CA PRO A 311 1.99 -4.52 -20.73
C PRO A 311 0.49 -4.38 -20.44
N SER A 312 -0.17 -3.54 -21.22
CA SER A 312 -1.63 -3.33 -21.15
C SER A 312 -2.12 -2.82 -19.80
N ASN A 313 -1.26 -2.14 -19.03
CA ASN A 313 -1.68 -1.41 -17.84
C ASN A 313 -2.23 -0.04 -18.25
N GLU A 314 -3.54 0.16 -18.14
CA GLU A 314 -4.21 1.41 -18.53
C GLU A 314 -3.80 2.61 -17.65
N LEU A 315 -3.19 2.36 -16.47
CA LEU A 315 -2.59 3.42 -15.65
C LEU A 315 -1.50 4.19 -16.39
N ASP A 316 -0.76 3.55 -17.31
CA ASP A 316 0.29 4.22 -18.08
C ASP A 316 -0.25 5.31 -19.03
N ARG A 317 -1.56 5.33 -19.27
CA ARG A 317 -2.24 6.30 -20.15
C ARG A 317 -2.86 7.48 -19.39
N THR A 318 -2.79 7.49 -18.07
CA THR A 318 -3.33 8.60 -17.28
C THR A 318 -2.47 9.85 -17.48
N ALA A 319 -3.10 11.02 -17.38
CA ALA A 319 -2.38 12.29 -17.53
C ALA A 319 -1.50 12.64 -16.32
N LYS A 320 -1.70 11.96 -15.19
CA LYS A 320 -1.04 12.27 -13.91
C LYS A 320 -0.52 10.98 -13.27
N TYR A 321 0.72 11.04 -12.81
CA TYR A 321 1.36 9.94 -12.10
C TYR A 321 1.20 10.12 -10.59
N VAL A 322 0.83 9.03 -9.92
CA VAL A 322 0.69 8.92 -8.47
C VAL A 322 1.64 7.84 -7.97
N PRO A 323 2.62 8.17 -7.09
CA PRO A 323 3.53 7.19 -6.48
C PRO A 323 2.79 6.07 -5.75
N GLY A 324 3.36 4.86 -5.78
CA GLY A 324 2.74 3.63 -5.26
C GLY A 324 1.65 3.04 -6.15
N LEU A 325 0.94 3.89 -6.91
CA LEU A 325 -0.13 3.47 -7.81
C LEU A 325 0.38 3.19 -9.24
N HIS A 326 1.17 4.12 -9.81
CA HIS A 326 1.68 4.01 -11.19
C HIS A 326 3.09 3.42 -11.30
N HIS A 327 3.83 3.42 -10.20
CA HIS A 327 5.17 2.86 -10.09
C HIS A 327 5.33 2.28 -8.68
N PRO A 328 6.20 1.28 -8.50
CA PRO A 328 6.19 0.48 -7.29
C PRO A 328 6.68 1.26 -6.08
N PHE A 329 6.13 0.91 -4.93
CA PHE A 329 6.73 1.16 -3.63
C PHE A 329 7.42 -0.10 -3.10
N GLY A 330 8.57 0.08 -2.48
CA GLY A 330 9.28 -0.95 -1.73
C GLY A 330 8.86 -1.01 -0.27
N TYR A 331 8.92 -2.22 0.28
CA TYR A 331 8.52 -2.54 1.64
C TYR A 331 9.55 -3.47 2.29
N LYS A 332 9.98 -3.13 3.50
CA LYS A 332 11.04 -3.86 4.21
C LYS A 332 10.81 -3.90 5.71
N SER A 333 10.68 -5.09 6.29
CA SER A 333 10.62 -5.30 7.74
C SER A 333 11.90 -5.95 8.25
N ASP A 334 12.26 -5.69 9.51
CA ASP A 334 13.42 -6.32 10.15
C ASP A 334 13.05 -7.67 10.81
N ALA A 335 13.93 -8.18 11.65
CA ALA A 335 13.75 -9.44 12.38
C ALA A 335 12.51 -9.52 13.30
N HIS A 336 11.89 -8.39 13.65
CA HIS A 336 10.76 -8.40 14.57
C HIS A 336 9.50 -9.00 13.92
N PHE A 337 8.84 -9.88 14.66
CA PHE A 337 7.59 -10.48 14.23
C PHE A 337 6.45 -9.46 14.26
N GLY A 338 5.63 -9.42 13.20
CA GLY A 338 4.32 -8.76 13.24
C GLY A 338 4.25 -7.37 12.62
N ALA A 339 5.16 -6.98 11.72
CA ALA A 339 5.04 -5.72 10.97
C ALA A 339 3.74 -5.68 10.15
N PRO A 340 2.73 -4.85 10.50
CA PRO A 340 1.37 -5.03 10.01
C PRO A 340 1.00 -4.09 8.85
N PHE A 341 -0.05 -4.45 8.12
CA PHE A 341 -0.80 -3.56 7.23
C PHE A 341 -2.29 -3.71 7.49
N ALA A 342 -2.95 -2.59 7.81
CA ALA A 342 -4.34 -2.57 8.26
C ALA A 342 -5.34 -3.00 7.18
N LEU A 343 -6.58 -3.28 7.58
CA LEU A 343 -7.68 -3.64 6.69
C LEU A 343 -8.01 -2.51 5.72
N HIS A 344 -7.83 -2.75 4.42
CA HIS A 344 -8.12 -1.77 3.37
C HIS A 344 -8.48 -2.44 2.04
N LYS A 345 -8.96 -1.64 1.09
CA LYS A 345 -9.07 -1.97 -0.33
C LYS A 345 -8.11 -1.06 -1.09
N GLU A 346 -7.75 -1.43 -2.30
CA GLU A 346 -6.90 -0.62 -3.16
C GLU A 346 -7.57 0.69 -3.59
N ASP A 347 -6.76 1.71 -3.87
CA ASP A 347 -7.27 2.98 -4.40
C ASP A 347 -7.94 2.75 -5.76
N CYS A 348 -9.06 3.45 -5.98
CA CYS A 348 -9.92 3.27 -7.16
C CYS A 348 -10.40 1.81 -7.38
N ASP A 349 -10.37 0.97 -6.33
CA ASP A 349 -10.64 -0.47 -6.41
C ASP A 349 -9.81 -1.16 -7.51
N LEU A 350 -8.56 -0.73 -7.71
CA LEU A 350 -7.65 -1.32 -8.70
C LEU A 350 -7.20 -2.73 -8.30
N VAL A 351 -6.62 -3.46 -9.27
CA VAL A 351 -5.84 -4.67 -8.96
C VAL A 351 -4.55 -4.23 -8.27
N SER A 352 -4.12 -4.97 -7.26
CA SER A 352 -2.81 -4.78 -6.60
C SER A 352 -1.95 -6.01 -6.78
N LEU A 353 -0.69 -5.78 -7.12
CA LEU A 353 0.36 -6.76 -7.27
C LEU A 353 1.35 -6.56 -6.11
N ASN A 354 1.59 -7.59 -5.30
CA ASN A 354 2.60 -7.56 -4.25
C ASN A 354 3.58 -8.71 -4.46
N VAL A 355 4.83 -8.43 -4.85
CA VAL A 355 5.88 -9.44 -4.93
C VAL A 355 6.68 -9.46 -3.64
N LEU A 356 6.96 -10.67 -3.14
CA LEU A 356 7.83 -10.89 -1.99
C LEU A 356 9.13 -11.56 -2.46
N TYR A 357 10.25 -10.86 -2.28
CA TYR A 357 11.58 -11.38 -2.62
C TYR A 357 12.15 -12.19 -1.47
N TYR A 358 12.01 -11.66 -0.24
CA TYR A 358 12.59 -12.25 0.96
C TYR A 358 11.56 -12.38 2.07
N GLY A 359 11.62 -13.48 2.80
CA GLY A 359 10.85 -13.74 4.01
C GLY A 359 9.43 -14.23 3.75
N CYS A 360 8.54 -13.90 4.68
CA CYS A 360 7.17 -14.41 4.71
C CYS A 360 6.16 -13.35 5.18
N LYS A 361 5.02 -13.26 4.49
CA LYS A 361 3.86 -12.45 4.91
C LYS A 361 2.62 -13.33 5.10
N VAL A 362 1.77 -12.99 6.06
CA VAL A 362 0.45 -13.61 6.24
C VAL A 362 -0.61 -12.58 5.88
N TRP A 363 -1.55 -12.97 5.03
CA TRP A 363 -2.65 -12.15 4.56
C TRP A 363 -3.97 -12.74 5.01
N THR A 364 -4.94 -11.88 5.30
CA THR A 364 -6.36 -12.20 5.41
C THR A 364 -7.10 -11.37 4.38
N VAL A 365 -7.84 -12.01 3.48
CA VAL A 365 -8.58 -11.37 2.39
C VAL A 365 -10.06 -11.71 2.51
N VAL A 366 -10.90 -10.68 2.59
CA VAL A 366 -12.35 -10.78 2.61
C VAL A 366 -12.86 -10.86 1.17
N ALA A 367 -13.75 -11.81 0.91
CA ALA A 367 -14.37 -11.95 -0.40
C ALA A 367 -15.09 -10.64 -0.82
N PRO A 368 -14.91 -10.14 -2.05
CA PRO A 368 -15.40 -8.83 -2.48
C PRO A 368 -16.91 -8.60 -2.26
N ARG A 369 -17.71 -9.67 -2.38
CA ARG A 369 -19.17 -9.63 -2.12
C ARG A 369 -19.56 -9.17 -0.70
N HIS A 370 -18.63 -9.21 0.26
CA HIS A 370 -18.84 -8.80 1.65
C HIS A 370 -18.24 -7.42 1.97
N ALA A 371 -17.74 -6.67 0.98
CA ALA A 371 -17.14 -5.35 1.22
C ALA A 371 -18.10 -4.39 1.93
N SER A 372 -19.35 -4.27 1.46
CA SER A 372 -20.36 -3.39 2.07
C SER A 372 -20.74 -3.81 3.50
N LEU A 373 -20.71 -5.11 3.79
CA LEU A 373 -20.95 -5.64 5.14
C LEU A 373 -19.83 -5.19 6.09
N VAL A 374 -18.57 -5.34 5.68
CA VAL A 374 -17.40 -4.88 6.47
C VAL A 374 -17.46 -3.36 6.68
N GLU A 375 -17.82 -2.59 5.65
CA GLU A 375 -18.02 -1.14 5.74
C GLU A 375 -19.14 -0.76 6.74
N GLN A 376 -20.24 -1.52 6.76
CA GLN A 376 -21.35 -1.31 7.68
C GLN A 376 -20.95 -1.62 9.13
N GLU A 377 -20.27 -2.75 9.37
CA GLU A 377 -19.81 -3.14 10.70
C GLU A 377 -18.76 -2.16 11.23
N HIS A 378 -17.85 -1.72 10.38
CA HIS A 378 -16.93 -0.65 10.73
C HIS A 378 -17.68 0.63 11.14
N LYS A 379 -18.63 1.12 10.34
CA LYS A 379 -19.42 2.31 10.70
C LYS A 379 -20.13 2.14 12.05
N SER A 380 -20.58 0.93 12.38
CA SER A 380 -21.27 0.61 13.63
C SER A 380 -20.34 0.73 14.87
N ILE A 381 -19.05 0.47 14.69
CA ILE A 381 -18.02 0.54 15.74
C ILE A 381 -17.49 1.98 15.89
N TRP A 382 -17.37 2.71 14.78
CA TRP A 382 -16.67 4.00 14.73
C TRP A 382 -17.60 5.23 14.73
N LYS A 383 -18.85 5.06 15.19
CA LYS A 383 -20.05 5.96 15.19
C LYS A 383 -19.86 7.47 15.44
N HIS A 384 -18.67 7.94 15.83
CA HIS A 384 -18.42 9.34 16.21
C HIS A 384 -17.13 9.95 15.63
N ARG A 385 -16.31 9.20 14.89
CA ARG A 385 -14.96 9.69 14.54
C ARG A 385 -14.76 10.10 13.09
N HIS A 386 -15.59 9.65 12.15
CA HIS A 386 -15.38 9.94 10.73
C HIS A 386 -16.70 10.11 9.99
N THR A 387 -16.96 11.31 9.47
CA THR A 387 -18.03 11.60 8.49
C THR A 387 -17.66 11.14 7.08
N CYS A 388 -16.43 10.64 6.89
CA CYS A 388 -15.92 10.18 5.60
C CYS A 388 -16.54 8.83 5.22
N ALA A 389 -17.06 8.74 3.99
CA ALA A 389 -17.59 7.50 3.42
C ALA A 389 -16.54 6.38 3.29
N GLN A 390 -15.25 6.72 3.33
CA GLN A 390 -14.10 5.81 3.22
C GLN A 390 -13.34 5.67 4.56
N SER A 391 -14.03 5.85 5.70
CA SER A 391 -13.40 5.89 7.04
C SER A 391 -12.54 4.66 7.38
N LEU A 392 -12.85 3.48 6.82
CA LEU A 392 -12.04 2.27 6.99
C LEU A 392 -10.57 2.49 6.65
N ARG A 393 -10.28 3.19 5.55
CA ARG A 393 -8.92 3.53 5.10
C ARG A 393 -8.17 4.39 6.11
N HIS A 394 -8.89 5.28 6.81
CA HIS A 394 -8.30 6.27 7.71
C HIS A 394 -8.14 5.76 9.14
N CYS A 395 -8.98 4.81 9.55
CA CYS A 395 -9.01 4.32 10.91
C CYS A 395 -7.90 3.32 11.23
N SER A 396 -7.19 2.81 10.22
CA SER A 396 -6.20 1.73 10.38
C SER A 396 -6.79 0.55 11.17
N THR A 397 -7.98 0.13 10.77
CA THR A 397 -8.72 -0.94 11.47
C THR A 397 -8.05 -2.28 11.21
N TRP A 398 -7.98 -3.12 12.22
CA TRP A 398 -7.60 -4.52 12.10
C TRP A 398 -8.69 -5.40 12.73
N VAL A 399 -9.13 -6.42 12.01
CA VAL A 399 -10.25 -7.28 12.45
C VAL A 399 -9.80 -8.72 12.49
N LEU A 400 -10.04 -9.43 13.59
CA LEU A 400 -9.65 -10.83 13.67
C LEU A 400 -10.48 -11.68 12.69
N PRO A 401 -9.89 -12.71 12.04
CA PRO A 401 -10.62 -13.63 11.16
C PRO A 401 -11.87 -14.24 11.82
N ARG A 402 -11.81 -14.57 13.12
CA ARG A 402 -12.99 -15.04 13.88
C ARG A 402 -14.12 -14.01 13.90
N THR A 403 -13.80 -12.72 14.03
CA THR A 403 -14.78 -11.63 14.07
C THR A 403 -15.35 -11.34 12.68
N LEU A 404 -14.55 -11.46 11.62
CA LEU A 404 -15.05 -11.42 10.24
C LEU A 404 -16.09 -12.53 10.01
N ALA A 405 -15.83 -13.74 10.51
CA ALA A 405 -16.77 -14.86 10.43
C ALA A 405 -18.05 -14.62 11.25
N GLU A 406 -17.95 -14.04 12.45
CA GLU A 406 -19.10 -13.64 13.27
C GLU A 406 -19.99 -12.59 12.59
N TRP A 407 -19.40 -11.68 11.81
CA TRP A 407 -20.16 -10.74 10.97
C TRP A 407 -20.84 -11.42 9.77
N GLY A 408 -20.51 -12.68 9.49
CA GLY A 408 -20.99 -13.42 8.32
C GLY A 408 -20.18 -13.14 7.04
N ALA A 409 -18.99 -12.55 7.15
CA ALA A 409 -18.09 -12.34 6.03
C ALA A 409 -17.21 -13.57 5.78
N SER A 410 -17.19 -14.07 4.55
CA SER A 410 -16.20 -15.08 4.13
C SER A 410 -14.84 -14.43 3.90
N ALA A 411 -13.79 -14.97 4.52
CA ALA A 411 -12.42 -14.56 4.33
C ALA A 411 -11.49 -15.78 4.18
N VAL A 412 -10.37 -15.59 3.50
CA VAL A 412 -9.27 -16.56 3.42
C VAL A 412 -8.05 -16.01 4.13
N THR A 413 -7.32 -16.87 4.83
CA THR A 413 -5.99 -16.55 5.37
C THR A 413 -4.96 -17.33 4.55
N LEU A 414 -3.98 -16.63 3.99
CA LEU A 414 -2.94 -17.23 3.16
C LEU A 414 -1.55 -16.74 3.58
N ARG A 415 -0.55 -17.59 3.40
CA ARG A 415 0.85 -17.27 3.59
C ARG A 415 1.49 -16.97 2.24
N GLN A 416 2.12 -15.81 2.09
CA GLN A 416 2.95 -15.49 0.92
C GLN A 416 4.40 -15.88 1.21
N HIS A 417 4.97 -16.73 0.36
CA HIS A 417 6.38 -17.10 0.38
C HIS A 417 7.21 -16.16 -0.50
N SER A 418 8.54 -16.18 -0.31
CA SER A 418 9.47 -15.64 -1.30
C SER A 418 9.17 -16.18 -2.70
N ASN A 419 9.39 -15.34 -3.71
CA ASN A 419 9.12 -15.62 -5.12
C ASN A 419 7.62 -15.73 -5.50
N GLU A 420 6.71 -15.33 -4.61
CA GLU A 420 5.28 -15.26 -4.92
C GLU A 420 4.81 -13.80 -5.11
N VAL A 421 3.98 -13.59 -6.14
CA VAL A 421 3.15 -12.39 -6.29
C VAL A 421 1.76 -12.68 -5.73
N VAL A 422 1.35 -11.96 -4.70
CA VAL A 422 -0.06 -11.91 -4.27
C VAL A 422 -0.77 -10.88 -5.13
N VAL A 423 -1.87 -11.29 -5.77
CA VAL A 423 -2.69 -10.42 -6.62
C VAL A 423 -4.05 -10.23 -5.95
N VAL A 424 -4.31 -9.03 -5.46
CA VAL A 424 -5.59 -8.65 -4.85
C VAL A 424 -6.50 -8.05 -5.93
N LEU A 425 -7.73 -8.53 -5.99
CA LEU A 425 -8.72 -8.13 -6.98
C LEU A 425 -9.57 -6.94 -6.49
N PRO A 426 -10.18 -6.18 -7.41
CA PRO A 426 -11.07 -5.07 -7.10
C PRO A 426 -12.11 -5.41 -6.03
N GLY A 427 -12.32 -4.50 -5.07
CA GLY A 427 -13.33 -4.66 -4.04
C GLY A 427 -12.95 -5.59 -2.87
N ALA A 428 -11.81 -6.28 -2.92
CA ALA A 428 -11.40 -7.19 -1.85
C ALA A 428 -10.72 -6.43 -0.69
N TYR A 429 -11.37 -6.43 0.48
CA TYR A 429 -10.71 -5.96 1.71
C TYR A 429 -9.62 -6.94 2.11
N HIS A 430 -8.45 -6.43 2.43
CA HIS A 430 -7.32 -7.27 2.81
C HIS A 430 -6.46 -6.59 3.87
N GLN A 431 -5.76 -7.43 4.60
CA GLN A 431 -5.05 -7.05 5.81
C GLN A 431 -3.97 -8.13 6.07
N GLY A 432 -2.82 -7.82 6.67
CA GLY A 432 -1.80 -8.82 6.98
C GLY A 432 -0.68 -8.32 7.86
N PHE A 433 0.34 -9.16 8.00
CA PHE A 433 1.56 -8.85 8.73
C PHE A 433 2.76 -9.65 8.19
N CYS A 434 3.96 -9.13 8.42
CA CYS A 434 5.22 -9.82 8.14
C CYS A 434 5.60 -10.71 9.33
N VAL A 435 6.04 -11.93 9.07
CA VAL A 435 6.42 -12.90 10.13
C VAL A 435 7.82 -12.60 10.70
N GLY A 436 8.65 -11.88 9.97
CA GLY A 436 9.99 -11.47 10.37
C GLY A 436 10.59 -10.57 9.29
N SER A 437 11.87 -10.77 8.97
CA SER A 437 12.54 -9.99 7.94
C SER A 437 11.89 -10.21 6.58
N THR A 438 11.45 -9.13 5.94
CA THR A 438 10.87 -9.20 4.59
C THR A 438 11.42 -8.13 3.66
N LEU A 439 11.46 -8.45 2.38
CA LEU A 439 11.73 -7.50 1.30
C LEU A 439 10.73 -7.76 0.17
N GLY A 440 9.98 -6.74 -0.22
CA GLY A 440 9.01 -6.85 -1.30
C GLY A 440 8.72 -5.49 -1.93
N GLU A 441 7.94 -5.50 -3.00
CA GLU A 441 7.40 -4.28 -3.60
C GLU A 441 5.96 -4.49 -4.04
N ALA A 442 5.22 -3.40 -4.15
CA ALA A 442 3.83 -3.42 -4.60
C ALA A 442 3.53 -2.29 -5.58
N VAL A 443 2.61 -2.57 -6.51
CA VAL A 443 2.10 -1.59 -7.48
C VAL A 443 0.66 -1.96 -7.88
N ASN A 444 -0.11 -0.99 -8.37
CA ASN A 444 -1.42 -1.26 -8.93
C ASN A 444 -1.38 -1.55 -10.44
N TYR A 445 -2.41 -2.26 -10.90
CA TYR A 445 -2.64 -2.58 -12.30
C TYR A 445 -4.09 -2.30 -12.68
N ALA A 446 -4.30 -1.65 -13.82
CA ALA A 446 -5.60 -1.48 -14.45
C ALA A 446 -5.65 -2.32 -15.74
N PRO A 447 -6.40 -3.43 -15.77
CA PRO A 447 -6.60 -4.18 -17.01
C PRO A 447 -7.35 -3.31 -18.04
N ALA A 448 -7.11 -3.57 -19.33
CA ALA A 448 -7.89 -2.93 -20.39
C ALA A 448 -9.37 -3.35 -20.33
N GLY A 449 -10.27 -2.37 -20.27
CA GLY A 449 -11.72 -2.54 -20.13
C GLY A 449 -12.25 -1.77 -18.93
#